data_AF-A0A845RGJ0-F1
#
_entry.id   AF-A0A845RGJ0-F1
#
_cell.length_a   1.000
_cell.length_b   1.000
_cell.length_c   1.000
_cell.angle_alpha   90.00
_cell.angle_beta   90.00
_cell.angle_gamma   90.00
#
_symmetry.space_group_name_H-M   'P 1'
#
loop_
_entity.id
_entity.type
_entity.pdbx_description
1 polymer ?
#
loop_
_entity_poly.entity_id
_entity_poly.type
_entity_poly.pdbx_seq_one_letter_code
_entity_poly.pdbx_strand_id
1 'polypeptide(L)'
;MAVTRKWDDLYRNMDALSDEDRDEIALKVAIVGEVLAARKSAGLTQAELEKATGVKQAMIARLENNGMDPQLTTILKILRPLGKTLAVVPLADNPGGGQRITP
;
A
#
# COMPACT_ATOMS: atom_id res chain seq x y z
N MET A 1 42.79 2.70 12.18
CA MET A 1 42.08 1.43 11.99
C MET A 1 40.61 1.74 11.81
N ALA A 2 40.03 1.43 10.64
CA ALA A 2 38.62 1.65 10.39
C ALA A 2 37.82 0.58 11.13
N VAL A 3 37.03 0.99 12.12
CA VAL A 3 36.05 0.11 12.75
C VAL A 3 34.97 -0.14 11.71
N THR A 4 35.06 -1.29 11.04
CA THR A 4 33.94 -1.81 10.26
C THR A 4 32.83 -2.11 11.27
N ARG A 5 31.83 -1.22 11.33
CA ARG A 5 30.56 -1.56 11.97
C ARG A 5 30.06 -2.81 11.27
N LYS A 6 30.09 -3.93 11.98
CA LYS A 6 29.67 -5.24 11.47
C LYS A 6 28.21 -5.07 11.07
N TRP A 7 27.85 -5.47 9.85
CA TRP A 7 26.46 -5.41 9.36
C TRP A 7 25.47 -6.03 10.37
N ASP A 8 25.93 -7.04 11.11
CA ASP A 8 25.24 -7.66 12.24
C ASP A 8 24.83 -6.69 13.36
N ASP A 9 25.65 -5.70 13.72
CA ASP A 9 25.37 -4.77 14.82
C ASP A 9 24.36 -3.68 14.40
N LEU A 10 24.25 -3.40 13.10
CA LEU A 10 23.18 -2.55 12.56
C LEU A 10 21.85 -3.31 12.49
N TYR A 11 21.88 -4.59 12.10
CA TYR A 11 20.68 -5.45 12.05
C TYR A 11 20.14 -5.80 13.44
N ARG A 12 21.00 -5.98 14.44
CA ARG A 12 20.57 -6.33 15.82
C ARG A 12 19.94 -5.17 16.57
N ASN A 13 20.19 -3.93 16.16
CA ASN A 13 19.48 -2.74 16.65
C ASN A 13 18.25 -2.39 15.81
N MET A 14 17.92 -3.23 14.81
CA MET A 14 16.75 -3.07 13.96
C MET A 14 15.56 -3.79 14.61
N ASP A 15 15.03 -3.22 15.69
CA ASP A 15 13.59 -3.31 16.01
C ASP A 15 12.83 -2.53 14.93
N ALA A 16 12.92 -2.99 13.68
CA ALA A 16 12.89 -2.12 12.51
C ALA A 16 11.52 -1.51 12.19
N LEU A 17 10.45 -2.05 12.78
CA LEU A 17 9.07 -1.60 12.61
C LEU A 17 8.30 -2.00 13.87
N SER A 18 7.64 -1.02 14.50
CA SER A 18 6.64 -1.27 15.54
C SER A 18 5.45 -2.04 14.94
N ASP A 19 4.61 -2.63 15.79
CA ASP A 19 3.37 -3.26 15.33
C ASP A 19 2.46 -2.25 14.61
N GLU A 20 2.44 -1.00 15.11
CA GLU A 20 1.73 0.12 14.48
C GLU A 20 2.25 0.40 13.06
N ASP A 21 3.58 0.41 12.86
CA ASP A 21 4.17 0.60 11.53
C ASP A 21 3.81 -0.55 10.58
N ARG A 22 3.77 -1.79 11.10
CA ARG A 22 3.38 -2.98 10.30
C ARG A 22 1.92 -2.91 9.88
N ASP A 23 1.04 -2.49 10.79
CA ASP A 23 -0.39 -2.33 10.53
C ASP A 23 -0.65 -1.23 9.51
N GLU A 24 0.07 -0.10 9.62
CA GLU A 24 -0.02 0.98 8.64
C GLU A 24 0.41 0.51 7.25
N ILE A 25 1.55 -0.20 7.17
CA ILE A 25 2.04 -0.75 5.90
C ILE A 25 1.03 -1.77 5.33
N ALA A 26 0.50 -2.66 6.17
CA ALA A 26 -0.48 -3.65 5.75
C ALA A 26 -1.76 -2.99 5.20
N LEU A 27 -2.26 -1.95 5.88
CA LEU A 27 -3.42 -1.18 5.44
C LEU A 27 -3.16 -0.47 4.10
N LYS A 28 -1.97 0.14 3.92
CA LYS A 28 -1.58 0.77 2.64
C LYS A 28 -1.59 -0.25 1.50
N VAL A 29 -0.98 -1.42 1.71
CA VAL A 29 -0.95 -2.52 0.71
C VAL A 29 -2.36 -2.98 0.38
N ALA A 30 -3.24 -3.13 1.37
CA ALA A 30 -4.63 -3.54 1.16
C ALA A 30 -5.41 -2.51 0.31
N ILE A 31 -5.28 -1.22 0.61
CA ILE A 31 -5.94 -0.14 -0.15
C ILE A 31 -5.46 -0.13 -1.61
N VAL A 32 -4.14 -0.20 -1.84
CA VAL A 32 -3.57 -0.23 -3.20
C VAL A 32 -4.01 -1.48 -3.95
N GLY A 33 -4.02 -2.64 -3.28
CA GLY A 33 -4.51 -3.90 -3.82
C GLY A 33 -5.97 -3.81 -4.28
N GLU A 34 -6.83 -3.19 -3.48
CA GLU A 34 -8.24 -2.97 -3.83
C GLU A 34 -8.43 -2.02 -5.02
N VAL A 35 -7.60 -0.97 -5.14
CA VAL A 35 -7.59 -0.09 -6.32
C VAL A 35 -7.22 -0.87 -7.58
N LEU A 36 -6.14 -1.66 -7.52
CA LEU A 36 -5.67 -2.48 -8.63
C LEU A 36 -6.71 -3.52 -9.05
N ALA A 37 -7.31 -4.21 -8.08
CA ALA A 37 -8.35 -5.19 -8.31
C ALA A 37 -9.59 -4.54 -8.94
N ALA A 38 -10.05 -3.40 -8.42
CA ALA A 38 -11.19 -2.67 -8.96
C ALA A 38 -10.97 -2.23 -10.41
N ARG A 39 -9.78 -1.71 -10.74
CA ARG A 39 -9.44 -1.36 -12.13
C ARG A 39 -9.49 -2.58 -13.04
N LYS A 40 -8.86 -3.69 -12.63
CA LYS A 40 -8.83 -4.94 -13.42
C LYS A 40 -10.22 -5.52 -13.63
N SER A 41 -11.06 -5.55 -12.60
CA SER A 41 -12.45 -6.01 -12.69
C SER A 41 -13.32 -5.14 -13.59
N ALA A 42 -13.02 -3.84 -13.68
CA ALA A 42 -13.65 -2.93 -14.63
C ALA A 42 -13.13 -3.08 -16.08
N GLY A 43 -12.14 -3.95 -16.32
CA GLY A 43 -11.56 -4.17 -17.65
C GLY A 43 -10.74 -2.98 -18.19
N LEU A 44 -10.36 -2.04 -17.33
CA LEU A 44 -9.70 -0.80 -17.74
C LEU A 44 -8.18 -0.95 -17.75
N THR A 45 -7.53 -0.46 -18.79
CA THR A 45 -6.10 -0.14 -18.78
C THR A 45 -5.82 1.07 -17.86
N GLN A 46 -4.55 1.28 -17.48
CA GLN A 46 -4.17 2.45 -16.71
C GLN A 46 -4.43 3.77 -17.48
N ALA A 47 -4.29 3.75 -18.81
CA ALA A 47 -4.56 4.91 -19.66
C ALA A 47 -6.06 5.22 -19.78
N GLU A 48 -6.91 4.20 -19.81
CA GLU A 48 -8.37 4.40 -19.76
C GLU A 48 -8.83 4.89 -18.40
N LEU A 49 -8.20 4.39 -17.32
CA LEU A 49 -8.46 4.92 -15.98
C LEU A 49 -8.01 6.38 -15.84
N GLU A 50 -6.93 6.80 -16.50
CA GLU A 50 -6.57 8.23 -16.59
C GLU A 50 -7.71 9.04 -17.23
N LYS A 51 -8.25 8.58 -18.35
CA LYS A 51 -9.37 9.27 -19.02
C LYS A 51 -10.61 9.36 -18.13
N ALA A 52 -10.88 8.32 -17.33
CA ALA A 52 -12.04 8.29 -16.44
C ALA A 52 -11.87 9.14 -15.16
N THR A 53 -10.64 9.27 -14.65
CA THR A 53 -10.35 9.88 -13.34
C THR A 53 -9.69 11.26 -13.42
N GLY A 54 -9.05 11.57 -14.54
CA GLY A 54 -8.14 12.71 -14.68
C GLY A 54 -6.79 12.52 -13.97
N VAL A 55 -6.52 11.36 -13.36
CA VAL A 55 -5.24 11.05 -12.71
C VAL A 55 -4.28 10.47 -13.74
N LYS A 56 -3.06 11.00 -13.83
CA LYS A 56 -2.07 10.59 -14.84
C LYS A 56 -1.77 9.08 -14.80
N GLN A 57 -1.66 8.45 -15.96
CA GLN A 57 -1.31 7.03 -16.10
C GLN A 57 -0.02 6.69 -15.34
N ALA A 58 1.01 7.53 -15.44
CA ALA A 58 2.26 7.33 -14.71
C ALA A 58 2.06 7.35 -13.18
N MET A 59 1.14 8.18 -12.68
CA MET A 59 0.76 8.21 -11.26
C MET A 59 0.03 6.92 -10.87
N ILE A 60 -0.93 6.47 -11.68
CA ILE A 60 -1.66 5.20 -11.49
C ILE A 60 -0.68 4.02 -11.48
N ALA A 61 0.28 4.00 -12.41
CA ALA A 61 1.28 2.95 -12.47
C ALA A 61 2.21 2.92 -11.24
N ARG A 62 2.61 4.09 -10.73
CA ARG A 62 3.42 4.17 -9.50
C ARG A 62 2.62 3.75 -8.28
N LEU A 63 1.35 4.16 -8.20
CA LEU A 63 0.42 3.71 -7.16
C LEU A 63 0.33 2.18 -7.13
N GLU A 64 0.04 1.56 -8.27
CA GLU A 64 -0.17 0.10 -8.37
C GLU A 64 1.10 -0.73 -8.10
N ASN A 65 2.28 -0.13 -8.20
CA ASN A 65 3.56 -0.79 -7.96
C ASN A 65 4.21 -0.40 -6.62
N ASN A 66 3.46 0.21 -5.70
CA ASN A 66 3.96 0.70 -4.40
C ASN A 66 5.16 1.68 -4.54
N GLY A 67 5.24 2.40 -5.65
CA GLY A 67 6.35 3.30 -5.98
C GLY A 67 6.19 4.73 -5.45
N MET A 68 5.12 5.01 -4.70
CA MET A 68 4.89 6.26 -3.99
C MET A 68 3.71 6.15 -3.00
N ASP A 69 3.69 7.04 -2.00
CA ASP A 69 2.55 7.25 -1.13
C ASP A 69 1.54 8.23 -1.78
N PRO A 70 0.34 7.76 -2.18
CA PRO A 70 -0.68 8.62 -2.76
C PRO A 70 -1.38 9.46 -1.69
N GLN A 71 -1.78 10.67 -2.05
CA GLN A 71 -2.70 11.46 -1.24
C GLN A 71 -4.08 10.80 -1.20
N LEU A 72 -4.78 10.90 -0.07
CA LEU A 72 -6.14 10.39 0.08
C LEU A 72 -7.08 10.92 -1.04
N THR A 73 -6.94 12.19 -1.40
CA THR A 73 -7.71 12.82 -2.49
C THR A 73 -7.49 12.13 -3.85
N THR A 74 -6.27 11.63 -4.12
CA THR A 74 -5.94 10.88 -5.33
C THR A 74 -6.60 9.49 -5.30
N ILE A 75 -6.54 8.79 -4.17
CA ILE A 75 -7.21 7.50 -3.99
C ILE A 75 -8.72 7.64 -4.23
N LEU A 76 -9.37 8.62 -3.60
CA LEU A 76 -10.81 8.85 -3.75
C LEU A 76 -11.20 9.20 -5.20
N LYS A 77 -10.38 9.97 -5.92
CA LYS A 77 -10.59 10.25 -7.35
C LYS A 77 -10.54 8.98 -8.20
N ILE A 78 -9.64 8.05 -7.88
CA ILE A 78 -9.52 6.78 -8.61
C ILE A 78 -10.69 5.84 -8.28
N LEU A 79 -11.07 5.72 -7.01
CA LEU A 79 -12.13 4.81 -6.57
C LEU A 79 -13.52 5.20 -7.07
N ARG A 80 -13.81 6.51 -7.18
CA ARG A 80 -15.14 7.01 -7.55
C ARG A 80 -15.69 6.45 -8.88
N PRO A 81 -14.98 6.51 -10.03
CA PRO A 81 -15.47 5.91 -11.28
C PRO A 81 -15.44 4.38 -11.26
N LEU A 82 -14.74 3.77 -10.32
CA LEU A 82 -14.73 2.32 -10.10
C LEU A 82 -15.87 1.85 -9.18
N GLY A 83 -16.77 2.75 -8.77
CA GLY A 83 -17.90 2.43 -7.89
C GLY A 83 -17.50 2.11 -6.45
N LYS A 84 -16.33 2.59 -6.01
CA LYS A 84 -15.77 2.32 -4.67
C LYS A 84 -15.53 3.62 -3.89
N THR A 85 -15.36 3.47 -2.57
CA THR A 85 -14.92 4.54 -1.65
C THR A 85 -14.21 3.91 -0.45
N LEU A 86 -13.68 4.73 0.45
CA LEU A 86 -13.12 4.31 1.74
C LEU A 86 -14.13 4.55 2.86
N ALA A 87 -14.04 3.74 3.92
CA ALA A 87 -14.81 3.88 5.14
C ALA A 87 -13.87 3.77 6.35
N VAL A 88 -14.20 4.48 7.43
CA VAL A 88 -13.55 4.30 8.73
C VAL A 88 -14.31 3.18 9.44
N VAL A 89 -13.58 2.14 9.84
CA VAL A 89 -14.11 0.94 10.50
C VAL A 89 -13.38 0.73 11.83
N PRO A 90 -13.94 -0.03 12.79
CA PRO A 90 -13.21 -0.44 13.97
C PRO A 90 -11.92 -1.17 13.57
N LEU A 91 -10.84 -0.95 14.33
CA LEU A 91 -9.65 -1.78 14.21
C LEU A 91 -10.02 -3.22 14.59
N ALA A 92 -9.51 -4.20 13.86
CA ALA A 92 -9.68 -5.59 14.27
C ALA A 92 -8.98 -5.79 15.62
N ASP A 93 -9.63 -6.49 16.56
CA ASP A 93 -8.99 -6.86 17.82
C ASP A 93 -7.79 -7.77 17.50
N ASN A 94 -6.59 -7.18 17.51
CA ASN A 94 -5.29 -7.79 17.26
C ASN A 94 -4.91 -8.11 15.79
N PRO A 95 -4.34 -7.14 15.05
CA PRO A 95 -3.71 -7.37 13.75
C PRO A 95 -2.33 -8.08 13.84
N GLY A 96 -1.77 -8.24 15.05
CA GLY A 96 -0.47 -8.88 15.32
C GLY A 96 -0.52 -10.39 15.62
N GLY A 97 -1.66 -11.04 15.48
CA GLY A 97 -1.80 -12.50 15.62
C GLY A 97 -1.15 -13.24 14.45
N GLY A 98 0.19 -13.28 14.43
CA GLY A 98 0.99 -13.82 13.32
C GLY A 98 0.47 -15.16 12.82
N GLN A 99 -0.05 -15.16 11.60
CA GLN A 99 -0.08 -16.38 10.81
C GLN A 99 1.38 -16.71 10.47
N ARG A 100 1.96 -17.58 11.28
CA ARG A 100 3.20 -18.29 10.96
C ARG A 100 3.02 -18.92 9.58
N ILE A 101 3.64 -18.33 8.57
CA ILE A 101 4.02 -19.06 7.36
C ILE A 101 5.15 -20.01 7.78
N THR A 102 4.80 -21.22 8.22
CA THR A 102 5.78 -22.31 8.28
C THR A 102 6.02 -22.82 6.87
N PRO A 103 7.27 -23.10 6.47
CA PRO A 103 7.55 -23.86 5.25
C PRO A 103 7.00 -25.28 5.32
#